data_AF-A0A6G0W6T4-F1
#
_entry.id   AF-A0A6G0W6T4-F1
#
_cell.length_a   1.000
_cell.length_b   1.000
_cell.length_c   1.000
_cell.angle_alpha   90.00
_cell.angle_beta   90.00
_cell.angle_gamma   90.00
#
_symmetry.space_group_name_H-M   'P 1'
#
loop_
_entity.id
_entity.type
_entity.pdbx_description
1 polymer ?
#
loop_
_entity_poly.entity_id
_entity_poly.type
_entity_poly.pdbx_seq_one_letter_code
_entity_poly.pdbx_strand_id
1 'polypeptide(L)'
;MTYDLAAGMERRKLVLFFWICSRTMSLVYPDVVRVVPGPTTFFWFLSTLLVCSFYICTFAILLGWLSYVPSPFKRVITISLNAMNQLSFLGFETVYMSALPWILENYRQSPQALSLNISGVLHPSGAYANDGQLSSAFSLLFPTSMIIIAICMIMSVSLSTYYHKRKYNSFFLSLEWARTNGFLSHCTMPNWMTGLPLDELKVIKIGNKLFCKPSTQATLGFATVIPAKSAPIVNPANKNEDETYILVSVNSLLLTLASLHLWLPKVFQPKIFGTSTKNEFTSGRGVGLGRDRYVHHRGTCLN
;
A
#
# COMPACT_ATOMS: atom_id res chain seq x y z
N MET A 1 -3.92 19.54 -3.42
CA MET A 1 -4.32 18.19 -2.97
C MET A 1 -3.10 17.53 -2.37
N THR A 2 -3.07 17.34 -1.07
CA THR A 2 -2.10 16.46 -0.40
C THR A 2 -2.60 15.02 -0.57
N TYR A 3 -2.01 14.29 -1.52
CA TYR A 3 -2.31 12.87 -1.67
C TYR A 3 -1.66 12.12 -0.52
N ASP A 4 -2.47 11.59 0.39
CA ASP A 4 -1.97 10.62 1.36
C ASP A 4 -1.67 9.31 0.60
N LEU A 5 -0.38 9.06 0.36
CA LEU A 5 0.11 7.89 -0.35
C LEU A 5 -0.33 6.59 0.35
N ALA A 6 -0.48 6.63 1.68
CA ALA A 6 -0.88 5.49 2.49
C ALA A 6 -2.37 5.14 2.32
N ALA A 7 -3.24 6.15 2.12
CA ALA A 7 -4.68 5.97 2.03
C ALA A 7 -5.15 5.12 0.83
N GLY A 8 -4.29 4.89 -0.17
CA GLY A 8 -4.59 4.08 -1.36
C GLY A 8 -3.82 2.76 -1.46
N MET A 9 -3.00 2.41 -0.47
CA MET A 9 -2.14 1.21 -0.55
C MET A 9 -2.94 -0.09 -0.73
N GLU A 10 -4.13 -0.20 -0.13
CA GLU A 10 -5.04 -1.35 -0.28
C GLU A 10 -5.35 -1.69 -1.76
N ARG A 11 -5.35 -0.67 -2.63
CA ARG A 11 -5.67 -0.79 -4.06
C ARG A 11 -4.44 -0.96 -4.95
N ARG A 12 -3.26 -0.58 -4.47
CA ARG A 12 -2.01 -0.51 -5.26
C ARG A 12 -1.12 -1.74 -5.02
N LYS A 13 -1.68 -2.93 -5.24
CA LYS A 13 -1.04 -4.23 -4.93
C LYS A 13 0.27 -4.46 -5.69
N LEU A 14 0.34 -4.04 -6.95
CA LEU A 14 1.55 -4.15 -7.77
C LEU A 14 2.69 -3.28 -7.22
N VAL A 15 2.39 -2.05 -6.81
CA VAL A 15 3.38 -1.17 -6.16
C VAL A 15 3.83 -1.75 -4.82
N LEU A 16 2.88 -2.25 -4.01
CA LEU A 16 3.20 -2.95 -2.76
C LEU A 16 4.12 -4.15 -2.99
N PHE A 17 3.84 -4.96 -4.02
CA PHE A 17 4.66 -6.11 -4.36
C PHE A 17 6.10 -5.73 -4.69
N PHE A 18 6.31 -4.75 -5.58
CA PHE A 18 7.65 -4.25 -5.88
C PHE A 18 8.34 -3.68 -4.65
N TRP A 19 7.58 -3.01 -3.76
CA TRP A 19 8.14 -2.49 -2.52
C TRP A 19 8.61 -3.63 -1.61
N ILE A 20 7.82 -4.69 -1.42
CA ILE A 20 8.20 -5.88 -0.65
C ILE A 20 9.47 -6.52 -1.25
N CYS A 21 9.53 -6.72 -2.57
CA CYS A 21 10.71 -7.26 -3.23
C CYS A 21 11.96 -6.41 -2.94
N SER A 22 11.85 -5.09 -3.08
CA SER A 22 12.97 -4.17 -2.77
C SER A 22 13.38 -4.18 -1.30
N ARG A 23 12.45 -4.50 -0.39
CA ARG A 23 12.68 -4.55 1.05
C ARG A 23 13.04 -5.94 1.56
N THR A 24 13.02 -6.98 0.73
CA THR A 24 13.33 -8.36 1.19
C THR A 24 14.77 -8.45 1.68
N MET A 25 15.69 -7.71 1.06
CA MET A 25 17.08 -7.60 1.51
C MET A 25 17.22 -6.95 2.90
N SER A 26 16.20 -6.27 3.41
CA SER A 26 16.29 -5.65 4.74
C SER A 26 16.37 -6.65 5.88
N LEU A 27 15.89 -7.88 5.65
CA LEU A 27 15.91 -8.95 6.64
C LEU A 27 17.34 -9.37 7.02
N VAL A 28 18.32 -9.12 6.16
CA VAL A 28 19.73 -9.46 6.38
C VAL A 28 20.47 -8.35 7.16
N TYR A 29 19.95 -7.11 7.20
CA TYR A 29 20.66 -6.02 7.87
C TYR A 29 20.90 -6.25 9.37
N PRO A 30 19.94 -6.75 10.18
CA PRO A 30 20.21 -7.07 11.58
C PRO A 30 21.35 -8.06 11.75
N ASP A 31 21.48 -9.04 10.83
CA ASP A 31 22.58 -10.00 10.82
C ASP A 31 23.92 -9.34 10.49
N VAL A 32 23.96 -8.37 9.57
CA VAL A 32 25.20 -7.63 9.26
C VAL A 32 25.61 -6.75 10.44
N VAL A 33 24.66 -6.04 11.04
CA VAL A 33 24.93 -5.06 12.11
C VAL A 33 25.53 -5.71 13.36
N ARG A 34 25.14 -6.95 13.69
CA ARG A 34 25.73 -7.66 14.84
C ARG A 34 27.19 -8.09 14.63
N VAL A 35 27.67 -8.13 13.38
CA VAL A 35 29.06 -8.52 13.04
C VAL A 35 29.98 -7.30 12.93
N VAL A 36 29.46 -6.16 12.45
CA VAL A 36 30.28 -4.98 12.15
C VAL A 36 30.77 -4.29 13.44
N PRO A 37 32.08 -4.10 13.61
CA PRO A 37 32.61 -3.27 14.70
C PRO A 37 32.29 -1.79 14.43
N GLY A 38 31.58 -1.12 15.34
CA GLY A 38 31.19 0.29 15.17
C GLY A 38 30.04 0.73 16.10
N PRO A 39 29.37 1.87 15.84
CA PRO A 39 28.19 2.31 16.59
C PRO A 39 27.00 1.39 16.32
N THR A 40 27.01 0.23 16.97
CA THR A 40 26.05 -0.87 16.80
C THR A 40 24.61 -0.40 17.01
N THR A 41 24.37 0.52 17.95
CA THR A 41 23.03 1.04 18.26
C THR A 41 22.41 1.84 17.12
N PHE A 42 23.18 2.72 16.46
CA PHE A 42 22.68 3.53 15.35
C PHE A 42 22.38 2.67 14.12
N PHE A 43 23.30 1.78 13.74
CA PHE A 43 23.06 0.88 12.62
C PHE A 43 21.95 -0.13 12.92
N TRP A 44 21.80 -0.54 14.18
CA TRP A 44 20.71 -1.40 14.61
C TRP A 44 19.36 -0.69 14.47
N PHE A 45 19.28 0.58 14.87
CA PHE A 45 18.10 1.42 14.67
C PHE A 45 17.68 1.47 13.21
N LEU A 46 18.63 1.80 12.32
CA LEU A 46 18.35 1.89 10.89
C LEU A 46 17.92 0.55 10.30
N SER A 47 18.56 -0.55 10.71
CA SER A 47 18.18 -1.90 10.29
C SER A 47 16.75 -2.24 10.74
N THR A 48 16.38 -1.85 11.96
CA THR A 48 15.04 -2.07 12.54
C THR A 48 13.97 -1.33 11.73
N LEU A 49 14.23 -0.08 11.33
CA LEU A 49 13.29 0.67 10.47
C LEU A 49 13.06 -0.03 9.12
N LEU A 50 14.12 -0.57 8.51
CA LEU A 50 14.02 -1.26 7.23
C LEU A 50 13.28 -2.60 7.35
N VAL A 51 13.50 -3.35 8.43
CA VAL A 51 12.76 -4.59 8.74
C VAL A 51 11.29 -4.29 9.04
N CYS A 52 11.01 -3.27 9.85
CA CYS A 52 9.66 -2.81 10.13
C CYS A 52 8.90 -2.49 8.84
N SER A 53 9.53 -1.74 7.92
CA SER A 53 8.93 -1.40 6.63
C SER A 53 8.58 -2.62 5.78
N PHE A 54 9.39 -3.68 5.82
CA PHE A 54 9.11 -4.94 5.13
C PHE A 54 7.84 -5.60 5.70
N TYR A 55 7.73 -5.70 7.03
CA TYR A 55 6.57 -6.30 7.68
C TYR A 55 5.29 -5.51 7.43
N ILE A 56 5.33 -4.18 7.52
CA ILE A 56 4.17 -3.32 7.25
C ILE A 56 3.68 -3.51 5.81
N CYS A 57 4.59 -3.52 4.82
CA CYS A 57 4.22 -3.72 3.42
C CYS A 57 3.64 -5.12 3.17
N THR A 58 4.26 -6.15 3.77
CA THR A 58 3.80 -7.54 3.69
C THR A 58 2.41 -7.70 4.31
N PHE A 59 2.17 -7.05 5.46
CA PHE A 59 0.87 -7.06 6.08
C PHE A 59 -0.19 -6.30 5.27
N ALA A 60 0.18 -5.15 4.70
CA ALA A 60 -0.72 -4.36 3.84
C ALA A 60 -1.15 -5.13 2.59
N ILE A 61 -0.26 -5.91 1.96
CA ILE A 61 -0.65 -6.74 0.80
C ILE A 61 -1.59 -7.87 1.23
N LEU A 62 -1.36 -8.51 2.39
CA LEU A 62 -2.24 -9.54 2.95
C LEU A 62 -3.65 -9.00 3.23
N LEU A 63 -3.75 -7.80 3.83
CA LEU A 63 -5.05 -7.12 3.99
C LEU A 63 -5.73 -6.85 2.64
N GLY A 64 -4.97 -6.43 1.64
CA GLY A 64 -5.50 -6.24 0.29
C GLY A 64 -6.06 -7.53 -0.33
N TRP A 65 -5.48 -8.69 -0.01
CA TRP A 65 -6.02 -10.00 -0.40
C TRP A 65 -7.24 -10.40 0.42
N LEU A 66 -7.25 -10.10 1.73
CA LEU A 66 -8.40 -10.33 2.60
C LEU A 66 -9.67 -9.62 2.09
N SER A 67 -9.52 -8.47 1.42
CA SER A 67 -10.64 -7.77 0.77
C SER A 67 -11.35 -8.59 -0.32
N TYR A 68 -10.71 -9.62 -0.91
CA TYR A 68 -11.37 -10.53 -1.88
C TYR A 68 -12.12 -11.69 -1.23
N VAL A 69 -11.82 -12.02 0.02
CA VAL A 69 -12.50 -13.11 0.71
C VAL A 69 -13.96 -12.68 0.91
N PRO A 70 -14.96 -13.45 0.43
CA PRO A 70 -16.36 -13.08 0.61
C PRO A 70 -16.67 -13.02 2.10
N SER A 71 -17.31 -11.93 2.53
CA SER A 71 -17.80 -11.80 3.91
C SER A 71 -19.31 -12.02 3.95
N PRO A 72 -19.84 -12.65 5.01
CA PRO A 72 -21.28 -12.78 5.20
C PRO A 72 -21.94 -11.46 5.61
N PHE A 73 -21.14 -10.44 5.97
CA PHE A 73 -21.63 -9.18 6.51
C PHE A 73 -21.67 -8.08 5.44
N LYS A 74 -22.71 -7.25 5.48
CA LYS A 74 -22.84 -6.07 4.59
C LYS A 74 -22.08 -4.84 5.09
N ARG A 75 -21.47 -4.92 6.27
CA ARG A 75 -20.75 -3.83 6.95
C ARG A 75 -19.29 -4.21 7.14
N VAL A 76 -18.43 -3.22 7.16
CA VAL A 76 -16.97 -3.40 7.13
C VAL A 76 -16.32 -2.69 8.33
N ILE A 77 -15.24 -3.28 8.84
CA ILE A 77 -14.45 -2.70 9.92
C ILE A 77 -13.47 -1.67 9.33
N THR A 78 -13.35 -0.51 10.00
CA THR A 78 -12.41 0.52 9.57
C THR A 78 -11.01 0.27 10.13
N ILE A 79 -9.98 0.47 9.30
CA ILE A 79 -8.58 0.39 9.71
C ILE A 79 -7.82 1.62 9.24
N SER A 80 -6.94 2.17 10.08
CA SER A 80 -6.06 3.27 9.70
C SER A 80 -4.67 2.74 9.38
N LEU A 81 -4.34 2.61 8.10
CA LEU A 81 -3.00 2.18 7.67
C LEU A 81 -1.90 3.13 8.18
N ASN A 82 -2.19 4.44 8.26
CA ASN A 82 -1.23 5.39 8.80
C ASN A 82 -1.00 5.18 10.30
N ALA A 83 -2.06 4.98 11.09
CA ALA A 83 -1.90 4.69 12.51
C ALA A 83 -1.14 3.38 12.74
N MET A 84 -1.44 2.35 11.93
CA MET A 84 -0.72 1.08 11.98
C MET A 84 0.77 1.28 11.70
N ASN A 85 1.11 2.02 10.65
CA ASN A 85 2.49 2.33 10.27
C ASN A 85 3.27 3.01 11.41
N GLN A 86 2.71 4.07 12.00
CA GLN A 86 3.36 4.80 13.09
C GLN A 86 3.51 3.95 14.36
N LEU A 87 2.46 3.23 14.74
CA LEU A 87 2.51 2.33 15.90
C LEU A 87 3.51 1.18 15.69
N SER A 88 3.59 0.64 14.48
CA SER A 88 4.56 -0.40 14.14
C SER A 88 6.00 0.12 14.22
N PHE A 89 6.30 1.33 13.74
CA PHE A 89 7.64 1.89 13.90
C PHE A 89 8.05 2.00 15.38
N LEU A 90 7.18 2.55 16.23
CA LEU A 90 7.43 2.66 17.67
C LEU A 90 7.57 1.29 18.34
N GLY A 91 6.71 0.32 17.99
CA GLY A 91 6.74 -1.03 18.52
C GLY A 91 8.02 -1.78 18.14
N PHE A 92 8.42 -1.71 16.87
CA PHE A 92 9.67 -2.34 16.41
C PHE A 92 10.88 -1.68 17.06
N GLU A 93 10.96 -0.36 17.10
CA GLU A 93 12.06 0.36 17.72
C GLU A 93 12.24 -0.04 19.19
N THR A 94 11.18 0.04 20.00
CA THR A 94 11.25 -0.26 21.43
C THR A 94 11.63 -1.71 21.73
N VAL A 95 11.06 -2.66 21.00
CA VAL A 95 11.29 -4.09 21.25
C VAL A 95 12.63 -4.55 20.67
N TYR A 96 13.01 -4.10 19.47
CA TYR A 96 14.29 -4.48 18.87
C TYR A 96 15.47 -3.84 19.61
N MET A 97 15.32 -2.61 20.11
CA MET A 97 16.37 -1.98 20.92
C MET A 97 16.60 -2.71 22.23
N SER A 98 15.52 -3.13 22.90
CA SER A 98 15.64 -3.90 24.14
C SER A 98 16.19 -5.32 23.89
N ALA A 99 15.97 -5.89 22.70
CA ALA A 99 16.51 -7.20 22.31
C ALA A 99 17.99 -7.18 21.89
N LEU A 100 18.57 -6.01 21.57
CA LEU A 100 19.94 -5.91 21.04
C LEU A 100 21.00 -6.58 21.93
N PRO A 101 21.06 -6.37 23.26
CA PRO A 101 22.06 -7.01 24.12
C PRO A 101 21.96 -8.54 24.08
N TRP A 102 20.74 -9.08 24.09
CA TRP A 102 20.49 -10.51 24.01
C TRP A 102 20.94 -11.09 22.67
N ILE A 103 20.71 -10.39 21.55
CA ILE A 103 21.12 -10.85 20.22
C ILE A 103 22.64 -10.85 20.07
N LEU A 104 23.31 -9.81 20.56
CA LEU A 104 24.77 -9.74 20.56
C LEU A 104 25.38 -10.86 21.39
N GLU A 105 24.77 -11.18 22.54
CA GLU A 105 25.25 -12.27 23.39
C GLU A 105 25.06 -13.63 22.72
N ASN A 106 23.89 -13.90 22.13
CA ASN A 106 23.66 -15.13 21.35
C ASN A 106 24.68 -15.29 20.22
N TYR A 107 25.02 -14.19 19.54
CA TYR A 107 26.03 -14.22 18.47
C TYR A 107 27.44 -14.52 18.99
N ARG A 108 27.83 -13.93 20.14
CA ARG A 108 29.15 -14.15 20.76
C ARG A 108 29.33 -15.56 21.33
N GLN A 109 28.26 -16.11 21.90
CA GLN A 109 28.25 -17.45 22.49
C GLN A 109 28.08 -18.58 21.45
N SER A 110 27.80 -18.23 20.20
CA SER A 110 27.63 -19.23 19.14
C SER A 110 28.94 -20.01 18.89
N PRO A 111 28.89 -21.35 18.80
CA PRO A 111 30.10 -22.18 18.70
C PRO A 111 30.85 -21.94 17.39
N GLN A 112 32.14 -21.68 17.54
CA GLN A 112 33.03 -21.30 16.44
C GLN A 112 33.74 -22.55 15.91
N ALA A 113 33.68 -22.78 14.61
CA ALA A 113 34.47 -23.83 13.95
C ALA A 113 35.95 -23.46 13.92
N LEU A 114 36.24 -22.17 13.75
CA LEU A 114 37.59 -21.62 13.81
C LEU A 114 37.55 -20.39 14.72
N SER A 115 38.44 -20.34 15.69
CA SER A 115 38.63 -19.16 16.55
C SER A 115 40.01 -18.58 16.29
N LEU A 116 40.11 -17.26 16.31
CA LEU A 116 41.35 -16.53 16.17
C LEU A 116 41.97 -16.36 17.56
N ASN A 117 43.11 -17.00 17.82
CA ASN A 117 43.83 -16.84 19.07
C ASN A 117 44.74 -15.61 19.02
N ILE A 118 44.38 -14.54 19.74
CA ILE A 118 45.25 -13.39 19.96
C ILE A 118 45.69 -13.43 21.43
N SER A 119 46.98 -13.65 21.67
CA SER A 119 47.58 -13.58 23.01
C SER A 119 46.92 -14.50 24.05
N GLY A 120 46.47 -15.69 23.64
CA GLY A 120 45.81 -16.66 24.51
C GLY A 120 44.30 -16.44 24.66
N VAL A 121 43.74 -15.41 24.03
CA VAL A 121 42.29 -15.13 24.01
C VAL A 121 41.73 -15.54 22.65
N LEU A 122 40.70 -16.39 22.68
CA LEU A 122 39.99 -16.84 21.49
C LEU A 122 38.94 -15.80 21.08
N HIS A 123 39.06 -15.30 19.86
CA HIS A 123 38.12 -14.36 19.23
C HIS A 123 37.34 -15.03 18.09
N PRO A 124 36.07 -14.64 17.85
CA PRO A 124 35.29 -15.10 16.71
C PRO A 124 35.98 -14.75 15.39
N SER A 125 36.28 -15.77 14.57
CA SER A 125 36.83 -15.59 13.22
C SER A 125 35.77 -15.48 12.12
N GLY A 126 34.48 -15.65 12.48
CA GLY A 126 33.36 -15.70 11.54
C GLY A 126 33.07 -17.09 10.95
N ALA A 127 33.94 -18.09 11.19
CA ALA A 127 33.67 -19.48 10.85
C ALA A 127 32.96 -20.19 12.02
N TYR A 128 31.68 -20.51 11.83
CA TYR A 128 30.83 -21.18 12.82
C TYR A 128 30.70 -22.67 12.51
N ALA A 129 30.49 -23.49 13.53
CA ALA A 129 30.27 -24.93 13.36
C ALA A 129 29.04 -25.19 12.48
N ASN A 130 29.10 -26.22 11.64
CA ASN A 130 28.03 -26.60 10.69
C ASN A 130 26.77 -27.15 11.39
N ASP A 131 26.81 -27.22 12.71
CA ASP A 131 25.84 -27.89 13.59
C ASP A 131 24.52 -27.12 13.71
N GLY A 132 24.30 -26.10 12.85
CA GLY A 132 23.05 -25.33 12.79
C GLY A 132 22.80 -24.39 13.98
N GLN A 133 23.79 -24.21 14.86
CA GLN A 133 23.61 -23.46 16.11
C GLN A 133 23.72 -21.93 15.95
N LEU A 134 24.21 -21.41 14.81
CA LEU A 134 24.16 -19.98 14.54
C LEU A 134 22.77 -19.56 14.06
N SER A 135 21.93 -19.13 14.99
CA SER A 135 20.62 -18.58 14.65
C SER A 135 20.77 -17.20 13.99
N SER A 136 20.07 -16.99 12.88
CA SER A 136 19.95 -15.67 12.25
C SER A 136 19.21 -14.70 13.18
N ALA A 137 19.57 -13.42 13.16
CA ALA A 137 18.85 -12.40 13.91
C ALA A 137 17.37 -12.35 13.48
N PHE A 138 17.09 -12.59 12.20
CA PHE A 138 15.75 -12.73 11.68
C PHE A 138 14.96 -13.88 12.34
N SER A 139 15.51 -15.10 12.38
CA SER A 139 14.82 -16.26 12.95
C SER A 139 14.54 -16.10 14.45
N LEU A 140 15.45 -15.45 15.18
CA LEU A 140 15.27 -15.16 16.60
C LEU A 140 14.17 -14.12 16.86
N LEU A 141 14.08 -13.08 16.01
CA LEU A 141 13.12 -11.99 16.18
C LEU A 141 11.79 -12.19 15.45
N PHE A 142 11.67 -13.22 14.62
CA PHE A 142 10.47 -13.49 13.83
C PHE A 142 9.18 -13.62 14.66
N PRO A 143 9.14 -14.41 15.75
CA PRO A 143 7.93 -14.53 16.57
C PRO A 143 7.53 -13.19 17.18
N THR A 144 8.51 -12.46 17.69
CA THR A 144 8.32 -11.13 18.29
C THR A 144 7.80 -10.12 17.25
N SER A 145 8.33 -10.17 16.03
CA SER A 145 7.87 -9.32 14.91
C SER A 145 6.39 -9.52 14.62
N MET A 146 5.94 -10.77 14.60
CA MET A 146 4.53 -11.10 14.33
C MET A 146 3.61 -10.61 15.45
N ILE A 147 4.04 -10.76 16.72
CA ILE A 147 3.31 -10.24 17.88
C ILE A 147 3.18 -8.72 17.82
N ILE A 148 4.27 -8.01 17.51
CA ILE A 148 4.26 -6.54 17.37
C ILE A 148 3.25 -6.12 16.30
N ILE A 149 3.31 -6.69 15.10
CA ILE A 149 2.38 -6.35 14.01
C ILE A 149 0.93 -6.64 14.41
N ALA A 150 0.66 -7.78 15.05
CA ALA A 150 -0.68 -8.13 15.52
C ALA A 150 -1.22 -7.12 16.54
N ILE A 151 -0.42 -6.72 17.53
CA ILE A 151 -0.81 -5.70 18.53
C ILE A 151 -1.05 -4.35 17.85
N CYS A 152 -0.14 -3.90 16.98
CA CYS A 152 -0.28 -2.65 16.25
C CYS A 152 -1.52 -2.63 15.34
N MET A 153 -1.87 -3.76 14.73
CA MET A 153 -3.10 -3.92 13.95
C MET A 153 -4.33 -3.75 14.84
N ILE A 154 -4.41 -4.48 15.95
CA ILE A 154 -5.55 -4.38 16.89
C ILE A 154 -5.71 -2.95 17.38
N MET A 155 -4.62 -2.28 17.74
CA MET A 155 -4.62 -0.89 18.17
C MET A 155 -5.09 0.06 17.06
N SER A 156 -4.60 -0.12 15.83
CA SER A 156 -5.04 0.70 14.69
C SER A 156 -6.53 0.54 14.37
N VAL A 157 -7.03 -0.69 14.38
CA VAL A 157 -8.45 -0.98 14.19
C VAL A 157 -9.29 -0.37 15.31
N SER A 158 -8.83 -0.50 16.56
CA SER A 158 -9.52 0.05 17.72
C SER A 158 -9.58 1.59 17.67
N LEU A 159 -8.47 2.24 17.33
CA LEU A 159 -8.41 3.70 17.16
C LEU A 159 -9.31 4.18 16.02
N SER A 160 -9.26 3.51 14.87
CA SER A 160 -10.10 3.86 13.72
C SER A 160 -11.59 3.68 14.04
N THR A 161 -11.93 2.55 14.68
CA THR A 161 -13.30 2.23 15.09
C THR A 161 -13.81 3.20 16.15
N TYR A 162 -12.97 3.58 17.12
CA TYR A 162 -13.31 4.56 18.15
C TYR A 162 -13.56 5.95 17.53
N TYR A 163 -12.68 6.40 16.62
CA TYR A 163 -12.86 7.66 15.92
C TYR A 163 -14.14 7.64 15.07
N HIS A 164 -14.42 6.53 14.38
CA HIS A 164 -15.65 6.36 13.62
C HIS A 164 -16.88 6.39 14.54
N LYS A 165 -16.86 5.66 15.66
CA LYS A 165 -17.94 5.68 16.65
C LYS A 165 -18.21 7.09 17.17
N ARG A 166 -17.16 7.85 17.52
CA ARG A 166 -17.32 9.22 18.04
C ARG A 166 -17.97 10.17 17.02
N LYS A 167 -17.69 9.96 15.74
CA LYS A 167 -18.19 10.84 14.67
C LYS A 167 -19.56 10.42 14.10
N TYR A 168 -19.84 9.11 14.04
CA TYR A 168 -21.00 8.55 13.34
C TYR A 168 -21.95 7.77 14.25
N ASN A 169 -21.62 7.62 15.53
CA ASN A 169 -22.33 6.78 16.50
C ASN A 169 -22.55 5.32 16.05
N SER A 170 -21.72 4.84 15.11
CA SER A 170 -21.71 3.47 14.60
C SER A 170 -20.31 2.88 14.71
N PHE A 171 -20.22 1.59 15.02
CA PHE A 171 -18.95 0.86 15.06
C PHE A 171 -18.50 0.38 13.68
N PHE A 172 -19.44 0.16 12.77
CA PHE A 172 -19.16 -0.42 11.45
C PHE A 172 -19.53 0.56 10.34
N LEU A 173 -18.74 0.53 9.26
CA LEU A 173 -18.98 1.32 8.07
C LEU A 173 -20.03 0.63 7.20
N SER A 174 -21.09 1.36 6.85
CA SER A 174 -22.07 0.91 5.85
C SER A 174 -21.54 1.17 4.44
N LEU A 175 -21.58 0.16 3.58
CA LEU A 175 -21.21 0.27 2.15
C LEU A 175 -22.42 0.38 1.23
N GLU A 176 -23.58 0.74 1.74
CA GLU A 176 -24.82 0.76 0.97
C GLU A 176 -24.76 1.74 -0.20
N TRP A 177 -24.31 2.98 0.02
CA TRP A 177 -24.16 3.96 -1.05
C TRP A 177 -23.10 3.56 -2.10
N ALA A 178 -22.03 2.87 -1.67
CA ALA A 178 -20.98 2.40 -2.56
C ALA A 178 -21.48 1.29 -3.50
N ARG A 179 -22.56 0.59 -3.12
CA ARG A 179 -23.24 -0.40 -3.97
C ARG A 179 -24.23 0.22 -4.94
N THR A 180 -24.83 1.37 -4.60
CA THR A 180 -25.80 2.07 -5.46
C THR A 180 -25.16 3.02 -6.45
N ASN A 181 -23.93 3.47 -6.19
CA ASN A 181 -23.13 4.27 -7.11
C ASN A 181 -22.63 3.40 -8.28
N GLY A 182 -22.96 3.77 -9.52
CA GLY A 182 -22.58 3.08 -10.75
C GLY A 182 -21.07 2.87 -10.91
N PHE A 183 -20.24 3.87 -10.63
CA PHE A 183 -18.78 3.74 -10.66
C PHE A 183 -18.25 2.75 -9.61
N LEU A 184 -18.67 2.91 -8.36
CA LEU A 184 -18.21 2.06 -7.26
C LEU A 184 -18.75 0.63 -7.38
N SER A 185 -19.95 0.42 -7.90
CA SER A 185 -20.51 -0.92 -8.14
C SER A 185 -19.62 -1.77 -9.07
N HIS A 186 -18.88 -1.12 -9.99
CA HIS A 186 -17.93 -1.78 -10.87
C HIS A 186 -16.52 -1.92 -10.28
N CYS A 187 -16.23 -1.21 -9.18
CA CYS A 187 -15.02 -1.36 -8.40
C CYS A 187 -15.13 -2.57 -7.46
N THR A 188 -14.00 -3.23 -7.18
CA THR A 188 -13.98 -4.32 -6.20
C THR A 188 -14.24 -3.74 -4.82
N MET A 189 -15.31 -4.09 -4.11
CA MET A 189 -15.55 -3.56 -2.76
C MET A 189 -14.79 -4.34 -1.69
N PRO A 190 -14.33 -3.68 -0.61
CA PRO A 190 -13.74 -4.40 0.51
C PRO A 190 -14.83 -5.15 1.28
N ASN A 191 -14.54 -6.38 1.70
CA ASN A 191 -15.51 -7.26 2.36
C ASN A 191 -15.38 -7.29 3.89
N TRP A 192 -14.15 -7.29 4.42
CA TRP A 192 -13.88 -7.47 5.86
C TRP A 192 -13.42 -6.20 6.55
N MET A 193 -12.40 -5.57 5.96
CA MET A 193 -11.76 -4.37 6.50
C MET A 193 -11.47 -3.38 5.38
N THR A 194 -11.50 -2.08 5.70
CA THR A 194 -11.15 -1.05 4.74
C THR A 194 -10.49 0.14 5.41
N GLY A 195 -9.41 0.64 4.79
CA GLY A 195 -8.84 1.95 5.11
C GLY A 195 -9.28 3.05 4.14
N LEU A 196 -10.12 2.69 3.15
CA LEU A 196 -10.52 3.59 2.09
C LEU A 196 -11.58 4.59 2.58
N PRO A 197 -11.60 5.81 2.03
CA PRO A 197 -12.59 6.83 2.37
C PRO A 197 -13.96 6.56 1.72
N LEU A 198 -14.57 5.41 2.03
CA LEU A 198 -15.88 4.97 1.52
C LEU A 198 -17.06 5.46 2.39
N ASP A 199 -16.85 6.57 3.10
CA ASP A 199 -17.83 7.14 4.00
C ASP A 199 -18.77 8.07 3.24
N GLU A 200 -20.08 7.97 3.47
CA GLU A 200 -21.10 8.78 2.79
C GLU A 200 -20.89 10.29 2.98
N LEU A 201 -20.36 10.73 4.13
CA LEU A 201 -20.10 12.15 4.37
C LEU A 201 -18.96 12.72 3.51
N LYS A 202 -18.13 11.86 2.91
CA LYS A 202 -17.05 12.30 2.01
C LYS A 202 -17.53 12.45 0.57
N VAL A 203 -18.79 12.09 0.28
CA VAL A 203 -19.41 12.09 -1.05
C VAL A 203 -20.01 13.48 -1.35
N ILE A 204 -20.25 13.78 -2.63
CA ILE A 204 -21.02 14.97 -3.03
C ILE A 204 -22.42 14.53 -3.41
N LYS A 205 -23.43 15.13 -2.77
CA LYS A 205 -24.82 14.96 -3.17
C LYS A 205 -25.16 16.02 -4.22
N ILE A 206 -25.58 15.58 -5.41
CA ILE A 206 -26.09 16.46 -6.48
C ILE A 206 -27.50 15.97 -6.81
N GLY A 207 -28.50 16.77 -6.46
CA GLY A 207 -29.90 16.33 -6.48
C GLY A 207 -30.13 15.13 -5.55
N ASN A 208 -30.72 14.05 -6.08
CA ASN A 208 -30.99 12.81 -5.34
C ASN A 208 -29.90 11.73 -5.50
N LYS A 209 -28.81 12.01 -6.24
CA LYS A 209 -27.73 11.06 -6.52
C LYS A 209 -26.47 11.42 -5.71
N LEU A 210 -25.72 10.38 -5.32
CA LEU A 210 -24.47 10.47 -4.55
C LEU A 210 -23.28 10.23 -5.49
N PHE A 211 -22.36 11.20 -5.57
CA PHE A 211 -21.24 11.19 -6.50
C PHE A 211 -19.88 11.08 -5.80
N CYS A 212 -19.05 10.17 -6.31
CA CYS A 212 -17.68 9.96 -5.86
C CYS A 212 -16.76 11.09 -6.34
N LYS A 213 -16.11 11.78 -5.40
CA LYS A 213 -15.16 12.88 -5.68
C LYS A 213 -13.94 12.38 -6.47
N PRO A 214 -13.34 13.21 -7.35
CA PRO A 214 -12.10 12.85 -8.03
C PRO A 214 -10.94 12.49 -7.08
N SER A 215 -10.84 13.17 -5.93
CA SER A 215 -9.86 12.81 -4.88
C SER A 215 -10.05 11.38 -4.37
N THR A 216 -11.31 10.96 -4.17
CA THR A 216 -11.66 9.61 -3.72
C THR A 216 -11.35 8.59 -4.80
N GLN A 217 -11.64 8.90 -6.07
CA GLN A 217 -11.27 8.05 -7.21
C GLN A 217 -9.75 7.82 -7.27
N ALA A 218 -8.95 8.86 -7.04
CA ALA A 218 -7.50 8.76 -6.98
C ALA A 218 -6.99 7.93 -5.79
N THR A 219 -7.63 8.04 -4.62
CA THR A 219 -7.36 7.15 -3.47
C THR A 219 -7.71 5.71 -3.78
N LEU A 220 -8.78 5.47 -4.55
CA LEU A 220 -9.18 4.15 -5.02
C LEU A 220 -8.24 3.57 -6.11
N GLY A 221 -7.27 4.35 -6.58
CA GLY A 221 -6.28 3.91 -7.56
C GLY A 221 -6.70 4.14 -9.02
N PHE A 222 -7.58 5.10 -9.26
CA PHE A 222 -7.98 5.52 -10.62
C PHE A 222 -7.46 6.91 -10.96
N ALA A 223 -7.23 7.15 -12.24
CA ALA A 223 -6.83 8.44 -12.78
C ALA A 223 -7.66 8.75 -14.02
N THR A 224 -7.92 10.03 -14.23
CA THR A 224 -8.67 10.51 -15.39
C THR A 224 -7.72 11.04 -16.45
N VAL A 225 -7.90 10.58 -17.68
CA VAL A 225 -7.20 11.08 -18.85
C VAL A 225 -8.20 11.56 -19.89
N ILE A 226 -7.76 12.53 -20.69
CA ILE A 226 -8.50 13.04 -21.86
C ILE A 226 -7.60 12.95 -23.08
N PRO A 227 -8.14 12.73 -24.28
CA PRO A 227 -7.36 12.83 -25.51
C PRO A 227 -6.71 14.22 -25.59
N ALA A 228 -5.43 14.26 -25.93
CA ALA A 228 -4.74 15.51 -26.22
C ALA A 228 -5.40 16.10 -27.46
N LYS A 229 -6.19 17.17 -27.29
CA LYS A 229 -6.76 17.91 -28.43
C LYS A 229 -5.58 18.41 -29.27
N SER A 230 -5.39 17.86 -30.47
CA SER A 230 -4.55 18.47 -31.50
C SER A 230 -5.11 19.88 -31.70
N ALA A 231 -4.31 20.93 -31.46
CA ALA A 231 -4.78 22.30 -31.62
C ALA A 231 -5.41 22.45 -33.01
N PRO A 232 -6.73 22.73 -33.13
CA PRO A 232 -7.30 23.00 -34.44
C PRO A 232 -6.85 24.41 -34.84
N ILE A 233 -6.21 24.54 -36.00
CA ILE A 233 -5.84 25.84 -36.59
C ILE A 233 -7.09 26.64 -37.01
N VAL A 234 -8.29 26.05 -36.98
CA VAL A 234 -9.55 26.75 -37.26
C VAL A 234 -10.66 26.19 -36.37
N ASN A 235 -11.21 27.02 -35.48
CA ASN A 235 -12.40 26.69 -34.68
C ASN A 235 -13.66 26.88 -35.53
N PRO A 236 -14.47 25.85 -35.82
CA PRO A 236 -15.88 26.08 -36.03
C PRO A 236 -16.54 26.32 -34.67
N ALA A 237 -17.08 27.52 -34.48
CA ALA A 237 -18.06 27.78 -33.44
C ALA A 237 -19.22 26.78 -33.59
N ASN A 238 -19.71 26.24 -32.45
CA ASN A 238 -20.77 25.24 -32.33
C ASN A 238 -20.34 23.77 -32.40
N LYS A 239 -19.75 23.30 -31.30
CA LYS A 239 -20.11 22.00 -30.72
C LYS A 239 -19.71 21.98 -29.26
N ASN A 240 -20.70 22.09 -28.37
CA ASN A 240 -20.55 21.60 -26.99
C ASN A 240 -20.45 20.07 -27.07
N GLU A 241 -19.34 19.55 -27.59
CA GLU A 241 -19.04 18.12 -27.49
C GLU A 241 -18.81 17.86 -26.00
N ASP A 242 -19.77 17.17 -25.39
CA ASP A 242 -19.70 16.73 -24.01
C ASP A 242 -18.35 16.05 -23.80
N GLU A 243 -17.46 16.67 -23.02
CA GLU A 243 -16.10 16.17 -22.82
C GLU A 243 -16.17 14.77 -22.21
N THR A 244 -15.62 13.80 -22.93
CA THR A 244 -15.55 12.40 -22.51
C THR A 244 -14.31 12.21 -21.63
N TYR A 245 -14.53 11.86 -20.37
CA TYR A 245 -13.47 11.57 -19.42
C TYR A 245 -13.16 10.07 -19.42
N ILE A 246 -11.92 9.69 -19.66
CA ILE A 246 -11.52 8.28 -19.66
C ILE A 246 -10.89 7.95 -18.31
N LEU A 247 -11.43 6.94 -17.62
CA LEU A 247 -10.88 6.43 -16.38
C LEU A 247 -9.95 5.26 -16.64
N VAL A 248 -8.73 5.36 -16.11
CA VAL A 248 -7.69 4.33 -16.20
C VAL A 248 -7.14 4.02 -14.80
N SER A 249 -6.51 2.87 -14.61
CA SER A 249 -5.80 2.59 -13.36
C SER A 249 -4.59 3.52 -13.21
N VAL A 250 -4.28 3.91 -11.97
CA VAL A 250 -3.06 4.68 -11.65
C VAL A 250 -1.79 3.96 -12.10
N ASN A 251 -1.76 2.62 -12.08
CA ASN A 251 -0.59 1.86 -12.54
C ASN A 251 -0.35 2.03 -14.05
N SER A 252 -1.43 2.15 -14.82
CA SER A 252 -1.36 2.42 -16.25
C SER A 252 -1.12 3.89 -16.59
N LEU A 253 -1.36 4.83 -15.66
CA LEU A 253 -1.24 6.27 -15.92
C LEU A 253 0.17 6.66 -16.38
N LEU A 254 1.21 6.06 -15.80
CA LEU A 254 2.58 6.35 -16.22
C LEU A 254 2.80 5.92 -17.68
N LEU A 255 2.28 4.75 -18.07
CA LEU A 255 2.39 4.21 -19.42
C LEU A 255 1.58 5.03 -20.43
N THR A 256 0.44 5.59 -20.01
CA THR A 256 -0.38 6.47 -20.85
C THR A 256 0.30 7.82 -21.09
N LEU A 257 0.75 8.48 -20.01
CA LEU A 257 1.37 9.81 -20.09
C LEU A 257 2.73 9.81 -20.77
N ALA A 258 3.56 8.79 -20.52
CA ALA A 258 4.87 8.65 -21.16
C ALA A 258 4.78 8.17 -22.62
N SER A 259 3.56 7.98 -23.16
CA SER A 259 3.32 7.45 -24.51
C SER A 259 3.96 6.07 -24.79
N LEU A 260 4.36 5.35 -23.73
CA LEU A 260 4.97 4.02 -23.82
C LEU A 260 3.96 2.97 -24.33
N HIS A 261 2.67 3.20 -24.09
CA HIS A 261 1.58 2.36 -24.62
C HIS A 261 1.51 2.31 -26.16
N LEU A 262 2.10 3.28 -26.87
CA LEU A 262 2.19 3.27 -28.34
C LEU A 262 3.11 2.15 -28.85
N TRP A 263 4.11 1.80 -28.06
CA TRP A 263 5.14 0.81 -28.38
C TRP A 263 4.83 -0.58 -27.82
N LEU A 264 3.84 -0.69 -26.93
CA LEU A 264 3.46 -1.95 -26.30
C LEU A 264 2.54 -2.79 -27.20
N PRO A 265 2.71 -4.13 -27.21
CA PRO A 265 1.77 -5.05 -27.87
C PRO A 265 0.36 -4.87 -27.31
N LYS A 266 -0.67 -5.14 -28.13
CA LYS A 266 -2.11 -5.00 -27.73
C LYS A 266 -2.45 -5.70 -26.41
N VAL A 267 -1.75 -6.78 -26.07
CA VAL A 267 -1.94 -7.55 -24.82
C VAL A 267 -1.54 -6.74 -23.57
N PHE A 268 -0.53 -5.88 -23.69
CA PHE A 268 0.01 -5.04 -22.61
C PHE A 268 -0.50 -3.60 -22.66
N GLN A 269 -1.40 -3.29 -23.58
CA GLN A 269 -1.97 -1.95 -23.65
C GLN A 269 -2.79 -1.64 -22.38
N PRO A 270 -2.69 -0.40 -21.86
CA PRO A 270 -3.56 0.08 -20.79
C PRO A 270 -5.02 -0.20 -21.13
N LYS A 271 -5.77 -0.77 -20.19
CA LYS A 271 -7.20 -1.02 -20.36
C LYS A 271 -7.99 0.14 -19.77
N ILE A 272 -9.01 0.57 -20.50
CA ILE A 272 -9.98 1.55 -20.02
C ILE A 272 -10.83 0.88 -18.94
N PHE A 273 -10.94 1.52 -17.78
CA PHE A 273 -11.83 1.05 -16.72
C PHE A 273 -13.27 1.46 -17.04
N GLY A 274 -13.45 2.71 -17.49
CA GLY A 274 -14.70 3.22 -18.00
C GLY A 274 -14.57 4.64 -18.52
N THR A 275 -15.66 5.14 -19.08
CA THR A 275 -15.78 6.51 -19.56
C THR A 275 -16.82 7.25 -18.75
N SER A 276 -16.68 8.57 -18.64
CA SER A 276 -17.70 9.42 -18.05
C SER A 276 -18.08 10.55 -18.98
N THR A 277 -19.38 10.68 -19.18
CA THR A 277 -20.04 11.76 -19.89
C THR A 277 -21.09 12.34 -18.95
N LYS A 278 -21.07 13.64 -18.70
CA LYS A 278 -22.01 14.32 -17.78
C LYS A 278 -22.10 13.68 -16.38
N ASN A 279 -20.96 13.26 -15.82
CA ASN A 279 -20.85 12.62 -14.49
C ASN A 279 -21.50 11.23 -14.36
N GLU A 280 -22.00 10.65 -15.45
CA GLU A 280 -22.48 9.27 -15.46
C GLU A 280 -21.35 8.34 -15.89
N PHE A 281 -21.13 7.27 -15.11
CA PHE A 281 -20.11 6.28 -15.41
C PHE A 281 -20.63 5.21 -16.37
N THR A 282 -19.89 4.97 -17.45
CA THR A 282 -20.10 3.86 -18.37
C THR A 282 -18.90 2.91 -18.31
N SER A 283 -19.17 1.63 -18.00
CA SER A 283 -18.13 0.61 -17.87
C SER A 283 -17.47 0.32 -19.23
N GLY A 284 -16.14 0.38 -19.28
CA GLY A 284 -15.33 0.17 -20.49
C GLY A 284 -14.56 -1.16 -20.46
N ARG A 285 -15.02 -2.14 -19.67
CA ARG A 285 -14.28 -3.39 -19.41
C ARG A 285 -13.89 -4.07 -20.73
N GLY A 286 -12.57 -4.23 -20.91
CA GLY A 286 -12.00 -4.96 -22.05
C GLY A 286 -11.60 -4.09 -23.23
N VAL A 287 -11.93 -2.79 -23.21
CA VAL A 287 -11.50 -1.86 -24.27
C VAL A 287 -10.08 -1.38 -23.95
N GLY A 288 -9.16 -1.63 -24.88
CA GLY A 288 -7.81 -1.09 -24.82
C GLY A 288 -7.83 0.42 -25.03
N LEU A 289 -6.92 1.13 -24.37
CA LEU A 289 -6.70 2.54 -24.66
C LEU A 289 -6.24 2.68 -26.12
N GLY A 290 -6.80 3.67 -26.82
CA GLY A 290 -6.42 3.97 -28.19
C GLY A 290 -4.94 4.33 -28.34
N ARG A 291 -4.52 4.60 -29.58
CA ARG A 291 -3.16 5.08 -29.89
C ARG A 291 -3.04 6.61 -29.90
N ASP A 292 -3.99 7.30 -29.30
CA ASP A 292 -3.95 8.74 -29.20
C ASP A 292 -2.99 9.17 -28.09
N ARG A 293 -2.53 10.43 -28.16
CA ARG A 293 -1.85 11.03 -27.01
C ARG A 293 -2.90 11.44 -25.99
N TYR A 294 -2.61 11.20 -24.72
CA TYR A 294 -3.52 11.53 -23.62
C TYR A 294 -2.86 12.49 -22.63
N VAL A 295 -3.65 13.38 -22.05
CA VAL A 295 -3.23 14.30 -20.99
C VAL A 295 -3.97 13.98 -19.71
N HIS A 296 -3.29 14.10 -18.57
CA HIS A 296 -3.90 13.94 -17.26
C HIS A 296 -4.90 15.07 -16.97
N HIS A 297 -6.10 14.70 -16.54
CA HIS A 297 -7.13 15.63 -16.08
C HIS A 297 -7.39 15.46 -14.58
N ARG A 298 -7.82 16.51 -13.88
CA ARG A 298 -8.14 16.46 -12.44
C ARG A 298 -9.32 15.54 -12.10
N GLY A 299 -10.07 15.11 -13.12
CA GLY A 299 -11.24 14.24 -13.01
C GLY A 299 -12.54 14.99 -12.73
N THR A 300 -13.65 14.28 -12.84
CA THR A 300 -15.01 14.75 -12.56
C THR A 300 -15.67 13.86 -11.51
N CYS A 301 -16.77 14.32 -10.91
CA CYS A 301 -17.49 13.52 -9.93
C CYS A 301 -18.25 12.41 -10.66
N LEU A 302 -18.22 11.17 -10.13
CA LEU A 302 -18.83 10.02 -10.81
C LEU A 302 -19.99 9.45 -10.00
N ASN A 303 -21.13 9.26 -10.65
CA ASN A 303 -22.16 8.34 -10.19
C ASN A 303 -22.06 7.04 -10.95
#